data_AF-A0AAD5Q406-F1
#
_entry.id   AF-A0AAD5Q406-F1
#
_cell.length_a   1.000
_cell.length_b   1.000
_cell.length_c   1.000
_cell.angle_alpha   90.00
_cell.angle_beta   90.00
_cell.angle_gamma   90.00
#
_symmetry.space_group_name_H-M   'P 1'
#
loop_
_entity.id
_entity.type
_entity.pdbx_description
1 polymer ?
#
loop_
_entity_poly.entity_id
_entity_poly.type
_entity_poly.pdbx_seq_one_letter_code
_entity_poly.pdbx_strand_id
1 'polypeptide(L)'
;MLHAAHDDFQGGHQGVARTFDRLRREFYCHNMYRDVERYVKECMDCGTAKGRPGNPGQSPGNLMPEYPFQVISMDFVTPLPASRQGNTSLLLLQDSFTGFVLAKPCKIRPRWL
;
A
#
# COMPACT_ATOMS: atom_id res chain seq x y z
N MET A 1 -2.63 -6.73 32.99
CA MET A 1 -3.62 -7.37 32.10
C MET A 1 -3.58 -6.77 30.69
N LEU A 2 -3.94 -5.49 30.50
CA LEU A 2 -3.95 -4.84 29.18
C LEU A 2 -2.58 -4.81 28.52
N HIS A 3 -1.54 -4.39 29.26
CA HIS A 3 -0.15 -4.42 28.79
C HIS A 3 0.29 -5.82 28.34
N ALA A 4 0.12 -6.83 29.18
CA ALA A 4 0.49 -8.21 28.84
C ALA A 4 -0.28 -8.77 27.62
N ALA A 5 -1.53 -8.33 27.41
CA ALA A 5 -2.34 -8.77 26.28
C ALA A 5 -2.04 -8.02 24.97
N HIS A 6 -1.37 -6.86 25.03
CA HIS A 6 -1.14 -5.97 23.89
C HIS A 6 0.35 -5.73 23.60
N ASP A 7 1.14 -5.30 24.59
CA ASP A 7 2.54 -4.86 24.43
C ASP A 7 3.55 -6.01 24.55
N ASP A 8 3.24 -7.06 25.31
CA ASP A 8 4.15 -8.21 25.44
C ASP A 8 4.35 -8.92 24.09
N PHE A 9 5.42 -9.71 23.97
CA PHE A 9 5.72 -10.49 22.77
C PHE A 9 4.55 -11.35 22.28
N GLN A 10 3.78 -11.93 23.21
CA GLN A 10 2.58 -12.69 22.87
C GLN A 10 1.43 -11.78 22.40
N GLY A 11 1.36 -10.55 22.93
CA GLY A 11 0.42 -9.47 22.62
C GLY A 11 0.60 -8.87 21.23
N GLY A 12 1.85 -8.64 20.83
CA GLY A 12 2.25 -8.30 19.46
C GLY A 12 1.51 -7.11 18.86
N HIS A 13 1.16 -6.11 19.67
CA HIS A 13 0.47 -4.88 19.27
C HIS A 13 -0.77 -5.11 18.39
N GLN A 14 -1.51 -6.19 18.69
CA GLN A 14 -2.70 -6.54 17.92
C GLN A 14 -3.82 -5.51 18.13
N GLY A 15 -4.71 -5.41 17.15
CA GLY A 15 -5.86 -4.49 17.20
C GLY A 15 -6.89 -4.87 18.28
N VAL A 16 -7.76 -3.90 18.61
CA VAL A 16 -8.78 -3.96 19.68
C VAL A 16 -9.50 -5.32 19.76
N ALA A 17 -10.02 -5.82 18.65
CA ALA A 17 -10.78 -7.07 18.62
C ALA A 17 -9.97 -8.29 19.10
N ARG A 18 -8.71 -8.41 18.65
CA ARG A 18 -7.83 -9.53 19.02
C ARG A 18 -7.35 -9.43 20.47
N THR A 19 -7.04 -8.23 20.94
CA THR A 19 -6.68 -8.00 22.34
C THR A 19 -7.85 -8.30 23.27
N PHE A 20 -9.06 -7.89 22.90
CA PHE A 20 -10.27 -8.19 23.67
C PHE A 20 -10.59 -9.69 23.67
N ASP A 21 -10.49 -10.35 22.51
CA ASP A 21 -10.75 -11.80 22.38
C ASP A 21 -9.80 -12.65 23.20
N ARG A 22 -8.54 -12.22 23.36
CA ARG A 22 -7.59 -12.87 24.26
C ARG A 22 -8.03 -12.71 25.71
N LEU A 23 -8.31 -11.48 26.12
CA LEU A 23 -8.61 -11.17 27.52
C LEU A 23 -9.91 -11.83 28.01
N ARG A 24 -10.95 -11.86 27.18
CA ARG A 24 -12.25 -12.45 27.57
C ARG A 24 -12.25 -13.96 27.76
N ARG A 25 -11.19 -14.66 27.38
CA ARG A 25 -11.05 -16.12 27.60
C ARG A 25 -10.71 -16.45 29.04
N GLU A 26 -10.02 -15.55 29.73
CA GLU A 26 -9.44 -15.80 31.05
C GLU A 26 -9.95 -14.82 32.12
N PHE A 27 -10.47 -13.66 31.69
CA PHE A 27 -10.90 -12.59 32.60
C PHE A 27 -12.27 -12.05 32.22
N TYR A 28 -13.02 -11.64 33.24
CA TYR A 28 -14.23 -10.85 33.10
C TYR A 28 -14.10 -9.57 33.92
N CYS A 29 -14.30 -8.42 33.28
CA CYS A 29 -14.34 -7.11 33.94
C CYS A 29 -15.49 -6.28 33.37
N HIS A 30 -16.13 -5.48 34.23
CA HIS A 30 -17.13 -4.52 33.77
C HIS A 30 -16.50 -3.53 32.79
N ASN A 31 -17.14 -3.29 31.64
CA ASN A 31 -16.64 -2.44 30.55
C ASN A 31 -15.27 -2.82 29.94
N MET A 32 -14.83 -4.07 30.06
CA MET A 32 -13.53 -4.53 29.57
C MET A 32 -13.27 -4.16 28.10
N TYR A 33 -14.27 -4.23 27.23
CA TYR A 33 -14.10 -3.84 25.82
C TYR A 33 -13.69 -2.38 25.67
N ARG A 34 -14.32 -1.47 26.42
CA ARG A 34 -14.03 -0.03 26.39
C ARG A 34 -12.63 0.26 26.91
N ASP A 35 -12.19 -0.45 27.94
CA ASP A 35 -10.83 -0.30 28.47
C ASP A 35 -9.77 -0.82 27.48
N VAL A 36 -10.03 -1.95 26.82
CA VAL A 36 -9.18 -2.46 25.73
C VAL A 36 -9.11 -1.49 24.56
N GLU A 37 -10.27 -0.96 24.14
CA GLU A 37 -10.34 -0.02 23.03
C GLU A 37 -9.52 1.25 23.32
N ARG A 38 -9.69 1.83 24.51
CA ARG A 38 -8.93 3.01 24.94
C ARG A 38 -7.42 2.71 24.95
N TYR A 39 -7.02 1.61 25.57
CA TYR A 39 -5.61 1.23 25.69
C TYR A 39 -4.92 1.05 24.34
N VAL A 40 -5.54 0.29 23.43
CA VAL A 40 -4.97 0.03 22.10
C VAL A 40 -4.93 1.30 21.23
N LYS A 41 -5.90 2.21 21.36
CA LYS A 41 -5.92 3.48 20.64
C LYS A 41 -4.88 4.49 21.15
N GLU A 42 -4.52 4.42 22.42
CA GLU A 42 -3.52 5.29 23.06
C GLU A 42 -2.08 4.74 22.95
N CYS A 43 -1.91 3.50 22.46
CA CYS A 43 -0.60 2.91 22.22
C CYS A 43 0.19 3.68 21.15
N MET A 44 1.32 4.28 21.57
CA MET A 44 2.20 5.08 20.70
C MET A 44 2.82 4.26 19.57
N ASP A 45 3.22 3.01 19.85
CA ASP A 45 3.83 2.12 18.85
C ASP A 45 2.82 1.75 17.76
N CYS A 46 1.57 1.49 18.15
CA CYS A 46 0.47 1.25 17.21
C CYS A 46 0.11 2.50 16.39
N GLY A 47 0.09 3.68 17.02
CA GLY A 47 -0.25 4.94 16.38
C GLY A 47 0.79 5.42 15.37
N THR A 48 2.06 5.07 15.57
CA THR A 48 3.16 5.43 14.66
C THR A 48 3.38 4.38 13.56
N ALA A 49 3.21 3.09 13.87
CA ALA A 49 3.37 2.01 12.90
C ALA A 49 2.27 1.98 11.84
N LYS A 50 1.02 2.27 12.24
CA LYS A 50 -0.09 2.45 11.30
C LYS A 50 -0.24 3.94 11.02
N GLY A 51 0.49 4.43 10.02
CA GLY A 51 0.09 5.67 9.37
C GLY A 51 -1.41 5.60 9.11
N ARG A 52 -2.16 6.64 9.51
CA ARG A 52 -3.60 6.71 9.20
C ARG A 52 -3.72 6.43 7.71
N PRO A 53 -4.57 5.50 7.25
CA PRO A 53 -4.84 5.37 5.83
C PRO A 53 -5.23 6.77 5.37
N GLY A 54 -4.38 7.40 4.56
CA GLY A 54 -4.79 8.61 3.88
C GLY A 54 -6.08 8.21 3.17
N ASN A 55 -7.17 8.95 3.40
CA ASN A 55 -8.29 8.84 2.49
C ASN A 55 -7.84 9.65 1.28
N PRO A 56 -7.40 9.02 0.16
CA PRO A 56 -6.92 9.76 -1.00
C PRO A 56 -8.04 10.56 -1.67
N GLY A 57 -9.27 10.52 -1.14
CA GLY A 57 -10.47 11.04 -1.75
C GLY A 57 -11.06 10.03 -2.73
N GLN A 58 -12.10 10.46 -3.45
CA GLN A 58 -12.60 9.68 -4.58
C GLN A 58 -11.55 9.70 -5.69
N SER A 59 -11.33 8.55 -6.33
CA SER A 59 -10.57 8.51 -7.58
C SER A 59 -11.20 9.50 -8.58
N PRO A 60 -10.41 10.28 -9.33
CA PRO A 60 -10.93 11.22 -10.33
C PRO A 60 -11.70 10.55 -11.50
N GLY A 61 -11.91 9.23 -11.46
CA GLY A 61 -12.56 8.45 -12.50
C GLY A 61 -11.54 7.94 -13.53
N ASN A 62 -11.89 6.87 -14.23
CA ASN A 62 -11.09 6.39 -15.35
C ASN A 62 -11.45 7.21 -16.60
N LEU A 63 -10.43 7.64 -17.35
CA LEU A 63 -10.64 8.13 -18.71
C LEU A 63 -11.15 6.95 -19.54
N MET A 64 -12.37 7.05 -20.06
CA MET A 64 -12.96 6.07 -20.96
C MET A 64 -12.73 6.55 -22.40
N PRO A 65 -11.77 5.97 -23.14
CA PRO A 65 -11.57 6.34 -24.53
C PRO A 65 -12.75 5.85 -25.39
N GLU A 66 -13.10 6.61 -26.42
CA GLU A 66 -14.18 6.38 -27.37
C GLU A 66 -13.67 5.93 -28.75
N TYR A 67 -12.40 6.19 -29.05
CA TYR A 67 -11.76 5.79 -30.31
C TYR A 67 -10.27 5.47 -30.13
N PRO A 68 -9.66 4.67 -31.05
CA PRO A 68 -8.24 4.32 -30.98
C PRO A 68 -7.33 5.54 -30.88
N PHE A 69 -6.29 5.45 -30.04
CA PHE A 69 -5.27 6.47 -29.83
C PHE A 69 -5.74 7.76 -29.15
N GLN A 70 -6.96 7.80 -28.60
CA GLN A 70 -7.44 8.96 -27.83
C GLN A 70 -6.72 9.10 -26.48
N VAL A 71 -6.47 7.98 -25.80
CA VAL A 71 -5.79 7.94 -24.50
C VAL A 71 -4.65 6.92 -24.57
N ILE A 72 -3.42 7.42 -24.51
CA ILE A 72 -2.20 6.61 -24.55
C ILE A 72 -1.52 6.70 -23.20
N SER A 73 -1.38 5.58 -22.50
CA SER A 73 -0.53 5.48 -21.32
C SER A 73 0.92 5.28 -21.74
N MET A 74 1.83 5.96 -21.04
CA MET A 74 3.27 5.90 -21.28
C MET A 74 3.98 5.47 -20.01
N ASP A 75 4.87 4.49 -20.13
CA ASP A 75 5.69 4.01 -19.01
C ASP A 75 7.09 3.59 -19.47
N PHE A 76 8.01 3.42 -18.53
CA PHE A 76 9.35 2.93 -18.78
C PHE A 76 9.66 1.71 -17.92
N VAL A 77 10.09 0.63 -18.57
CA VAL A 77 10.64 -0.54 -17.87
C VAL A 77 12.14 -0.34 -17.69
N THR A 78 12.56 -0.03 -16.46
CA THR A 78 13.97 0.19 -16.09
C THR A 78 14.28 -0.28 -14.66
N PRO A 79 15.54 -0.64 -14.37
CA PRO A 79 16.65 -0.87 -15.31
C PRO A 79 16.56 -2.27 -15.96
N LEU A 80 16.95 -2.36 -17.23
CA LEU A 80 17.11 -3.63 -17.94
C LEU A 80 18.59 -3.88 -18.26
N PRO A 81 19.02 -5.15 -18.41
CA PRO A 81 20.34 -5.47 -18.93
C PRO A 81 20.60 -4.78 -20.26
N ALA A 82 21.83 -4.30 -20.46
CA ALA A 82 22.20 -3.63 -21.70
C ALA A 82 22.05 -4.59 -22.89
N SER A 83 21.24 -4.18 -23.87
CA SER A 83 21.22 -4.83 -25.18
C SER A 83 22.54 -4.61 -25.94
N ARG A 84 22.71 -5.30 -27.07
CA ARG A 84 23.89 -5.12 -27.96
C ARG A 84 24.12 -3.67 -28.41
N GLN A 85 23.05 -2.86 -28.49
CA GLN A 85 23.11 -1.45 -28.86
C GLN A 85 23.26 -0.50 -27.66
N GLY A 86 23.38 -1.06 -26.45
CA GLY A 86 23.51 -0.33 -25.19
C GLY A 86 22.21 0.29 -24.67
N ASN A 87 21.04 -0.14 -25.16
CA ASN A 87 19.76 0.24 -24.56
C ASN A 87 19.55 -0.51 -23.24
N THR A 88 19.10 0.20 -22.21
CA THR A 88 18.94 -0.27 -20.82
C THR A 88 17.50 -0.12 -20.33
N SER A 89 16.57 0.16 -21.26
CA SER A 89 15.20 0.53 -20.95
C SER A 89 14.27 0.23 -22.13
N LEU A 90 12.98 0.02 -21.84
CA LEU A 90 11.90 -0.02 -22.83
C LEU A 90 10.93 1.12 -22.54
N LEU A 91 10.67 1.98 -23.52
CA LEU A 91 9.52 2.88 -23.53
C LEU A 91 8.29 2.07 -23.98
N LEU A 92 7.28 2.01 -23.12
CA LEU A 92 6.00 1.39 -23.42
C LEU A 92 4.97 2.49 -23.69
N LEU A 93 4.27 2.38 -24.81
CA LEU A 93 3.08 3.16 -25.13
C LEU A 93 1.93 2.19 -25.32
N GLN A 94 0.85 2.38 -24.58
CA GLN A 94 -0.35 1.54 -24.69
C GLN A 94 -1.56 2.41 -24.97
N ASP A 95 -2.27 2.09 -26.05
CA ASP A 95 -3.58 2.65 -26.33
C ASP A 95 -4.63 2.02 -25.40
N SER A 96 -5.33 2.86 -24.65
CA SER A 96 -6.31 2.39 -23.66
C SER A 96 -7.61 1.89 -24.30
N PHE A 97 -7.88 2.23 -25.57
CA PHE A 97 -9.09 1.79 -26.28
C PHE A 97 -8.93 0.38 -26.87
N THR A 98 -7.88 0.18 -27.67
CA THR A 98 -7.64 -1.09 -28.37
C THR A 98 -6.79 -2.08 -27.58
N GLY A 99 -6.06 -1.61 -26.56
CA GLY A 99 -5.01 -2.38 -25.91
C GLY A 99 -3.74 -2.55 -26.76
N PHE A 100 -3.61 -1.83 -27.88
CA PHE A 100 -2.40 -1.86 -28.71
C PHE A 100 -1.19 -1.35 -27.94
N VAL A 101 -0.08 -2.10 -27.98
CA VAL A 101 1.16 -1.77 -27.28
C VAL A 101 2.31 -1.58 -28.27
N LEU A 102 3.01 -0.46 -28.13
CA LEU A 102 4.31 -0.21 -28.77
C LEU A 102 5.40 -0.21 -27.71
N ALA A 103 6.41 -1.08 -27.88
CA ALA A 103 7.60 -1.11 -27.05
C ALA A 103 8.82 -0.65 -27.85
N LYS A 104 9.50 0.40 -27.39
CA LYS A 104 10.70 0.93 -28.03
C LYS A 104 11.91 0.84 -27.10
N PRO A 105 13.00 0.14 -27.48
CA PRO A 105 14.22 0.15 -26.70
C PRO A 105 14.87 1.54 -26.71
N CYS A 106 15.30 2.00 -25.55
CA CYS A 106 15.91 3.32 -25.39
C CYS A 106 17.04 3.34 -24.34
N LYS A 107 17.85 4.39 -24.41
CA LYS A 107 18.87 4.73 -23.41
C LYS A 107 18.28 5.79 -22.50
N ILE A 108 17.93 5.44 -21.27
CA ILE A 108 17.62 6.45 -20.25
C ILE A 108 18.91 6.77 -19.52
N ARG A 109 19.27 8.06 -19.50
CA ARG A 109 20.29 8.55 -18.57
C ARG A 109 19.60 8.71 -17.22
N PRO A 110 20.06 8.03 -16.15
CA PRO A 110 19.51 8.27 -14.83
C PRO A 110 19.69 9.75 -14.48
N ARG A 111 18.59 10.43 -14.11
CA ARG A 111 18.57 11.85 -13.72
C ARG A 111 19.08 12.08 -12.29
N TRP A 112 20.01 11.24 -11.85
CA TRP A 112 20.61 11.25 -10.53
C TRP A 112 22.14 11.21 -10.64
N LEU A 113 22.69 12.18 -11.39
CA LEU A 113 24.06 12.67 -11.32
C LEU A 113 24.02 14.18 -11.49
#